data_AF-A0A6G0A6E0-F1
#
_entry.id   AF-A0A6G0A6E0-F1
#
_cell.length_a   1.000
_cell.length_b   1.000
_cell.length_c   1.000
_cell.angle_alpha   90.00
_cell.angle_beta   90.00
_cell.angle_gamma   90.00
#
_symmetry.space_group_name_H-M   'P 1'
#
loop_
_entity.id
_entity.type
_entity.pdbx_description
1 polymer ?
#
loop_
_entity_poly.entity_id
_entity_poly.type
_entity_poly.pdbx_seq_one_letter_code
_entity_poly.pdbx_strand_id
1 'polypeptide(L)'
;MTLLADRFSTIFRDEHRAVRDALLELLEAFEQRSCEQAMDRLLYIAALTGPHFRYEEETMYPSLVPTFGTDYVRRLYVDHDGAIASAKRLVALAGQDELSDADVTEAVALVRTILPHVSDCDGLSLMVERLSDADVQSILDARDRCNEAGIDLLSWDEKVRKEPSLPVA
;
A
#
# COMPACT_ATOMS: atom_id res chain seq x y z
N MET A 1 2.37 -17.56 19.52
CA MET A 1 1.65 -16.74 18.53
C MET A 1 0.22 -17.26 18.51
N THR A 2 -0.78 -16.38 18.54
CA THR A 2 -2.20 -16.79 18.55
C THR A 2 -2.65 -17.16 17.14
N LEU A 3 -3.70 -17.97 17.00
CA LEU A 3 -4.21 -18.35 15.67
C LEU A 3 -4.61 -17.12 14.83
N LEU A 4 -5.03 -16.03 15.47
CA LEU A 4 -5.38 -14.78 14.79
C LEU A 4 -4.15 -14.04 14.28
N ALA A 5 -3.09 -13.94 15.09
CA ALA A 5 -1.83 -13.35 14.67
C ALA A 5 -1.20 -14.14 13.50
N ASP A 6 -1.20 -15.48 13.56
CA ASP A 6 -0.71 -16.34 12.48
C ASP A 6 -1.50 -16.12 11.18
N ARG A 7 -2.82 -16.01 11.29
CA ARG A 7 -3.72 -15.72 10.16
C ARG A 7 -3.38 -14.35 9.56
N PHE A 8 -3.28 -13.31 10.39
CA PHE A 8 -2.93 -11.97 9.94
C PHE A 8 -1.57 -11.97 9.23
N SER A 9 -0.50 -12.47 9.86
CA SER A 9 0.85 -12.45 9.30
C SER A 9 0.96 -13.23 7.98
N THR A 10 0.15 -14.28 7.81
CA THR A 10 0.09 -15.02 6.53
C THR A 10 -0.57 -14.18 5.44
N ILE A 11 -1.75 -13.64 5.73
CA ILE A 11 -2.52 -12.81 4.80
C ILE A 11 -1.71 -11.58 4.37
N PHE A 12 -1.18 -10.85 5.35
CA PHE A 12 -0.44 -9.60 5.14
C PHE A 12 0.78 -9.81 4.24
N ARG A 13 1.54 -10.88 4.51
CA ARG A 13 2.68 -11.28 3.69
C ARG A 13 2.29 -11.65 2.26
N ASP A 14 1.19 -12.35 2.08
CA ASP A 14 0.73 -12.76 0.75
C ASP A 14 0.22 -11.57 -0.07
N GLU A 15 -0.43 -10.59 0.57
CA GLU A 15 -0.78 -9.31 -0.06
C GLU A 15 0.46 -8.52 -0.48
N HIS A 16 1.45 -8.38 0.40
CA HIS A 16 2.72 -7.73 0.06
C HIS A 16 3.47 -8.42 -1.07
N ARG A 17 3.47 -9.76 -1.11
CA ARG A 17 4.05 -10.51 -2.24
C ARG A 17 3.34 -10.20 -3.55
N ALA A 18 2.00 -10.18 -3.53
CA ALA A 18 1.22 -9.85 -4.72
C ALA A 18 1.52 -8.42 -5.22
N VAL A 19 1.62 -7.44 -4.31
CA VAL A 19 1.98 -6.06 -4.65
C VAL A 19 3.41 -5.97 -5.19
N ARG A 20 4.37 -6.61 -4.53
CA ARG A 20 5.77 -6.68 -5.01
C ARG A 20 5.85 -7.23 -6.41
N ASP A 21 5.22 -8.38 -6.66
CA ASP A 21 5.29 -9.06 -7.95
C ASP A 21 4.66 -8.18 -9.04
N ALA A 22 3.52 -7.55 -8.76
CA ALA A 22 2.90 -6.60 -9.68
C ALA A 22 3.76 -5.35 -9.94
N LEU A 23 4.48 -4.83 -8.94
CA LEU A 23 5.41 -3.71 -9.12
C LEU A 23 6.62 -4.09 -9.99
N LEU A 24 7.11 -5.33 -9.89
CA LEU A 24 8.18 -5.83 -10.75
C LEU A 24 7.69 -5.97 -12.20
N GLU A 25 6.49 -6.49 -12.40
CA GLU A 25 5.85 -6.54 -13.72
C GLU A 25 5.60 -5.14 -14.30
N LEU A 26 5.25 -4.16 -13.47
CA LEU A 26 5.09 -2.77 -13.88
C LEU A 26 6.42 -2.17 -14.34
N LEU A 27 7.51 -2.47 -13.64
CA LEU A 27 8.86 -2.04 -14.03
C LEU A 27 9.22 -2.57 -15.42
N GLU A 28 8.98 -3.87 -15.66
CA GLU A 28 9.19 -4.49 -16.97
C GLU A 28 8.35 -3.83 -18.07
N ALA A 29 7.07 -3.51 -17.79
CA ALA A 29 6.19 -2.85 -18.75
C ALA A 29 6.70 -1.47 -19.17
N PHE A 30 7.18 -0.65 -18.22
CA PHE A 30 7.79 0.64 -18.53
C PHE A 30 9.12 0.52 -19.29
N GLU A 31 9.98 -0.44 -18.91
CA GLU A 31 11.23 -0.70 -19.65
C GLU A 31 10.98 -1.13 -21.10
N GLN A 32 9.88 -1.85 -21.35
CA GLN A 32 9.42 -2.23 -22.68
C GLN A 32 8.62 -1.12 -23.40
N ARG A 33 8.44 0.04 -22.77
CA ARG A 33 7.62 1.17 -23.25
C ARG A 33 6.17 0.79 -23.59
N SER A 34 5.62 -0.21 -22.89
CA SER A 34 4.24 -0.63 -23.11
C SER A 34 3.28 0.15 -22.20
N CYS A 35 2.74 1.26 -22.70
CA CYS A 35 1.75 2.07 -21.98
C CYS A 35 0.51 1.26 -21.58
N GLU A 36 0.01 0.40 -22.47
CA GLU A 36 -1.15 -0.47 -22.22
C GLU A 36 -0.87 -1.43 -21.06
N GLN A 37 0.24 -2.18 -21.11
CA GLN A 37 0.59 -3.11 -20.02
C GLN A 37 0.87 -2.35 -18.73
N ALA A 38 1.55 -1.20 -18.79
CA ALA A 38 1.81 -0.39 -17.60
C ALA A 38 0.50 0.08 -16.95
N MET A 39 -0.47 0.52 -17.76
CA MET A 39 -1.79 0.92 -17.27
C MET A 39 -2.56 -0.24 -16.64
N ASP A 40 -2.59 -1.40 -17.29
CA ASP A 40 -3.24 -2.61 -16.76
C ASP A 40 -2.65 -3.02 -15.41
N ARG A 41 -1.31 -2.97 -15.29
CA ARG A 41 -0.62 -3.27 -14.03
C ARG A 41 -0.90 -2.23 -12.96
N LEU A 42 -0.96 -0.95 -13.30
CA LEU A 42 -1.31 0.12 -12.35
C LEU A 42 -2.74 -0.04 -11.83
N LEU A 43 -3.70 -0.38 -12.68
CA LEU A 43 -5.08 -0.65 -12.27
C LEU A 43 -5.18 -1.87 -11.36
N TYR A 44 -4.44 -2.93 -11.68
CA TYR A 44 -4.35 -4.12 -10.82
C TYR A 44 -3.72 -3.80 -9.45
N ILE A 45 -2.61 -3.05 -9.44
CA ILE A 45 -1.95 -2.61 -8.20
C ILE A 45 -2.92 -1.75 -7.37
N ALA A 46 -3.62 -0.79 -7.98
CA ALA A 46 -4.57 0.06 -7.29
C ALA A 46 -5.72 -0.73 -6.65
N ALA A 47 -6.19 -1.80 -7.31
CA ALA A 47 -7.20 -2.69 -6.75
C ALA A 47 -6.68 -3.51 -5.55
N LEU A 48 -5.41 -3.92 -5.56
CA LEU A 48 -4.78 -4.60 -4.43
C LEU A 48 -4.54 -3.66 -3.25
N THR A 49 -3.99 -2.47 -3.52
CA THR A 49 -3.48 -1.56 -2.48
C THR A 49 -4.56 -0.69 -1.86
N GLY A 50 -5.68 -0.44 -2.55
CA GLY A 50 -6.80 0.35 -2.00
C GLY A 50 -7.34 -0.22 -0.69
N PRO A 51 -7.82 -1.47 -0.65
CA PRO A 51 -8.23 -2.12 0.58
C PRO A 51 -7.10 -2.25 1.60
N HIS A 52 -5.87 -2.53 1.14
CA HIS A 52 -4.69 -2.74 1.98
C HIS A 52 -4.34 -1.49 2.80
N PHE A 53 -4.06 -0.37 2.10
CA PHE A 53 -3.72 0.90 2.75
C PHE A 53 -4.84 1.35 3.68
N ARG A 54 -6.09 1.10 3.28
CA ARG A 54 -7.24 1.52 4.05
C ARG A 54 -7.33 0.84 5.40
N TYR A 55 -7.23 -0.49 5.50
CA TYR A 55 -7.30 -1.12 6.82
C TYR A 55 -6.06 -0.83 7.66
N GLU A 56 -4.90 -0.64 7.01
CA GLU A 56 -3.68 -0.23 7.69
C GLU A 56 -3.88 1.12 8.39
N GLU A 57 -4.29 2.13 7.64
CA GLU A 57 -4.52 3.48 8.14
C GLU A 57 -5.70 3.57 9.12
N GLU A 58 -6.82 2.88 8.84
CA GLU A 58 -8.02 2.97 9.68
C GLU A 58 -7.89 2.21 11.01
N THR A 59 -7.06 1.15 11.07
CA THR A 59 -7.00 0.26 12.24
C THR A 59 -5.61 -0.15 12.66
N MET A 60 -4.78 -0.67 11.76
CA MET A 60 -3.48 -1.24 12.15
C MET A 60 -2.52 -0.18 12.70
N TYR A 61 -2.31 0.92 11.98
CA TYR A 61 -1.41 2.00 12.36
C TYR A 61 -1.81 2.64 13.70
N PRO A 62 -3.09 2.98 13.94
CA PRO A 62 -3.56 3.40 15.27
C PRO A 62 -3.23 2.39 16.39
N SER A 63 -3.45 1.10 16.15
CA SER A 63 -3.16 0.04 17.14
C SER A 63 -1.66 -0.12 17.44
N LEU A 64 -0.78 0.39 16.59
CA LEU A 64 0.67 0.36 16.77
C LEU A 64 1.23 1.59 17.51
N VAL A 65 0.43 2.64 17.72
CA VAL A 65 0.86 3.85 18.46
C VAL A 65 1.41 3.54 19.86
N PRO A 66 0.81 2.65 20.68
CA PRO A 66 1.35 2.33 22.00
C PRO A 66 2.76 1.72 21.97
N THR A 67 3.16 1.10 20.86
CA THR A 67 4.46 0.45 20.70
C THR A 67 5.50 1.37 20.06
N PHE A 68 5.14 2.06 18.97
CA PHE A 68 6.09 2.87 18.20
C PHE A 68 6.03 4.37 18.47
N GLY A 69 4.98 4.83 19.17
CA GLY A 69 4.70 6.24 19.38
C GLY A 69 4.11 6.92 18.14
N THR A 70 3.51 8.09 18.37
CA THR A 70 2.77 8.84 17.35
C THR A 70 3.65 9.29 16.19
N ASP A 71 4.90 9.69 16.43
CA ASP A 71 5.77 10.24 15.39
C ASP A 71 6.19 9.19 14.36
N TYR A 72 6.48 7.97 14.81
CA TYR A 72 6.77 6.87 13.89
C TYR A 72 5.53 6.50 13.08
N VAL A 73 4.38 6.38 13.74
CA VAL A 73 3.12 6.08 13.05
C VAL A 73 2.75 7.17 12.05
N ARG A 74 2.97 8.46 12.37
CA ARG A 74 2.80 9.57 11.42
C ARG A 74 3.69 9.42 10.19
N ARG A 75 4.91 8.90 10.35
CA ARG A 75 5.80 8.64 9.22
C ARG A 75 5.25 7.57 8.28
N LEU A 76 4.60 6.52 8.79
CA LEU A 76 3.96 5.49 7.96
C LEU A 76 2.87 6.09 7.06
N TYR A 77 2.07 7.02 7.58
CA TYR A 77 1.09 7.75 6.75
C TYR A 77 1.77 8.60 5.66
N VAL A 78 2.90 9.25 5.97
CA VAL A 78 3.68 10.01 4.98
C VAL A 78 4.27 9.10 3.91
N ASP A 79 4.70 7.89 4.29
CA ASP A 79 5.20 6.89 3.34
C ASP A 79 4.05 6.45 2.39
N HIS A 80 2.83 6.29 2.89
CA HIS A 80 1.63 6.09 2.06
C HIS A 80 1.33 7.26 1.13
N ASP A 81 1.44 8.51 1.61
CA ASP A 81 1.26 9.70 0.76
C ASP A 81 2.26 9.71 -0.40
N GLY A 82 3.51 9.37 -0.12
CA GLY A 82 4.57 9.26 -1.13
C GLY A 82 4.29 8.16 -2.17
N ALA A 83 3.82 7.00 -1.71
CA ALA A 83 3.44 5.90 -2.59
C ALA A 83 2.26 6.26 -3.49
N ILE A 84 1.22 6.90 -2.95
CA ILE A 84 0.04 7.37 -3.70
C ILE A 84 0.41 8.44 -4.72
N ALA A 85 1.24 9.42 -4.33
CA ALA A 85 1.72 10.44 -5.26
C ALA A 85 2.51 9.82 -6.42
N SER A 86 3.35 8.82 -6.13
CA SER A 86 4.09 8.07 -7.14
C SER A 86 3.14 7.30 -8.07
N ALA A 87 2.12 6.62 -7.53
CA ALA A 87 1.12 5.91 -8.31
C ALA A 87 0.35 6.85 -9.26
N LYS A 88 -0.07 8.02 -8.79
CA LYS A 88 -0.72 9.04 -9.64
C LYS A 88 0.17 9.50 -10.78
N ARG A 89 1.47 9.72 -10.50
CA ARG A 89 2.43 10.11 -11.53
C ARG A 89 2.65 8.99 -12.55
N LEU A 90 2.74 7.73 -12.11
CA LEU A 90 2.87 6.57 -12.97
C LEU A 90 1.65 6.40 -13.89
N VAL A 91 0.44 6.62 -13.39
CA VAL A 91 -0.79 6.63 -14.22
C VAL A 91 -0.72 7.72 -15.28
N ALA A 92 -0.26 8.92 -14.92
CA ALA A 92 -0.10 10.00 -15.90
C ALA A 92 0.94 9.68 -16.99
N LEU A 93 2.02 8.97 -16.65
CA LEU A 93 3.03 8.51 -17.61
C LEU A 93 2.46 7.40 -18.51
N ALA A 94 1.83 6.38 -17.94
CA ALA A 94 1.22 5.27 -18.69
C ALA A 94 0.05 5.71 -19.58
N GLY A 95 -0.58 6.87 -19.29
CA GLY A 95 -1.64 7.45 -20.10
C GLY A 95 -1.16 8.22 -21.35
N GLN A 96 0.15 8.28 -21.60
CA GLN A 96 0.72 8.87 -22.81
C GLN A 96 0.62 7.92 -24.01
N ASP A 97 0.59 8.46 -25.22
CA ASP A 97 0.59 7.64 -26.45
C ASP A 97 1.92 6.89 -26.64
N GLU A 98 3.04 7.55 -26.32
CA GLU A 98 4.40 7.01 -26.41
C GLU A 98 5.27 7.56 -25.28
N LEU A 99 6.19 6.72 -24.77
CA LEU A 99 7.12 7.08 -23.69
C LEU A 99 8.49 7.47 -24.26
N SER A 100 9.01 8.62 -23.85
CA SER A 100 10.41 8.97 -24.09
C SER A 100 11.36 8.23 -23.13
N ASP A 101 12.66 8.27 -23.41
CA ASP A 101 13.68 7.73 -22.49
C ASP A 101 13.64 8.40 -21.11
N ALA A 102 13.27 9.68 -21.06
CA ALA A 102 13.10 10.42 -19.81
C ALA A 102 11.88 9.92 -19.03
N ASP A 103 10.76 9.67 -19.72
CA ASP A 103 9.54 9.15 -19.10
C ASP A 103 9.77 7.74 -18.53
N VAL A 104 10.46 6.87 -19.28
CA VAL A 104 10.85 5.52 -18.80
C VAL A 104 11.76 5.63 -17.57
N THR A 105 12.76 6.51 -17.61
CA THR A 105 13.68 6.71 -16.48
C THR A 105 12.94 7.19 -15.23
N GLU A 106 12.01 8.12 -15.40
CA GLU A 106 11.18 8.62 -14.30
C GLU A 106 10.27 7.52 -13.74
N ALA A 107 9.57 6.78 -14.60
CA ALA A 107 8.67 5.71 -14.19
C ALA A 107 9.42 4.62 -13.40
N VAL A 108 10.56 4.16 -13.91
CA VAL A 108 11.40 3.17 -13.23
C VAL A 108 11.89 3.69 -11.88
N ALA A 109 12.26 4.96 -11.78
CA ALA A 109 12.66 5.57 -10.51
C ALA A 109 11.50 5.59 -9.50
N LEU A 110 10.29 5.97 -9.93
CA LEU A 110 9.09 5.99 -9.09
C LEU A 110 8.70 4.59 -8.59
N VAL A 111 8.76 3.56 -9.44
CA VAL A 111 8.51 2.18 -9.00
C VAL A 111 9.55 1.76 -7.96
N ARG A 112 10.82 2.12 -8.17
CA ARG A 112 11.91 1.82 -7.22
C ARG A 112 11.79 2.58 -5.90
N THR A 113 11.07 3.70 -5.84
CA THR A 113 10.76 4.35 -4.55
C THR A 113 9.64 3.67 -3.79
N ILE A 114 8.72 2.98 -4.47
CA ILE A 114 7.61 2.24 -3.83
C ILE A 114 8.07 0.88 -3.30
N LEU A 115 8.94 0.17 -4.02
CA LEU A 115 9.37 -1.19 -3.66
C LEU A 115 9.91 -1.34 -2.20
N PRO A 116 10.73 -0.42 -1.66
CA PRO A 116 11.17 -0.49 -0.27
C PRO A 116 10.03 -0.44 0.74
N HIS A 117 9.00 0.39 0.49
CA HIS A 117 7.83 0.51 1.37
C HIS A 117 7.14 -0.84 1.58
N VAL A 118 7.00 -1.65 0.52
CA VAL A 118 6.38 -2.98 0.62
C VAL A 118 7.15 -3.89 1.60
N SER A 119 8.48 -3.80 1.61
CA SER A 119 9.31 -4.63 2.50
C SER A 119 9.33 -4.09 3.94
N ASP A 120 9.40 -2.76 4.09
CA ASP A 120 9.42 -2.10 5.39
C ASP A 120 8.07 -2.27 6.10
N CYS A 121 6.96 -2.15 5.36
CA CYS A 121 5.62 -2.34 5.90
C CYS A 121 5.37 -3.80 6.32
N ASP A 122 5.85 -4.80 5.54
CA ASP A 122 5.75 -6.22 5.92
C ASP A 122 6.36 -6.52 7.30
N GLY A 123 7.43 -5.80 7.66
CA GLY A 123 8.08 -5.88 8.96
C GLY A 123 7.18 -5.50 10.15
N LEU A 124 6.12 -4.70 9.92
CA LEU A 124 5.16 -4.33 10.96
C LEU A 124 4.35 -5.53 11.46
N SER A 125 4.23 -6.60 10.67
CA SER A 125 3.57 -7.84 11.09
C SER A 125 4.16 -8.42 12.37
N LEU A 126 5.48 -8.26 12.58
CA LEU A 126 6.17 -8.69 13.81
C LEU A 126 5.62 -8.01 15.06
N MET A 127 5.15 -6.75 14.95
CA MET A 127 4.53 -6.06 16.07
C MET A 127 3.05 -6.40 16.20
N VAL A 128 2.35 -6.64 15.09
CA VAL A 128 0.96 -7.12 15.14
C VAL A 128 0.85 -8.45 15.89
N GLU A 129 1.86 -9.33 15.79
CA GLU A 129 1.96 -10.57 16.58
C GLU A 129 1.96 -10.37 18.10
N ARG A 130 2.19 -9.14 18.57
CA ARG A 130 2.24 -8.77 20.00
C ARG A 130 0.98 -8.04 20.46
N LEU A 131 0.07 -7.70 19.56
CA LEU A 131 -1.21 -7.09 19.89
C LEU A 131 -2.15 -8.09 20.59
N SER A 132 -3.21 -7.58 21.19
CA SER A 132 -4.25 -8.44 21.76
C SER A 132 -5.06 -9.13 20.65
N ASP A 133 -5.65 -10.29 20.94
CA ASP A 133 -6.54 -10.96 19.99
C ASP A 133 -7.72 -10.07 19.54
N ALA A 134 -8.20 -9.18 20.43
CA ALA A 134 -9.24 -8.22 20.09
C ALA A 134 -8.77 -7.18 19.06
N ASP A 135 -7.54 -6.68 19.18
CA ASP A 135 -6.97 -5.74 18.22
C ASP A 135 -6.71 -6.41 16.87
N VAL A 136 -6.13 -7.62 16.87
CA VAL A 136 -5.89 -8.38 15.63
C VAL A 136 -7.21 -8.73 14.94
N GLN A 137 -8.25 -9.13 15.69
CA GLN A 137 -9.58 -9.36 15.12
C GLN A 137 -10.15 -8.07 14.53
N SER A 138 -10.01 -6.92 15.19
CA SER A 138 -10.46 -5.63 14.67
C SER A 138 -9.80 -5.27 13.34
N ILE A 139 -8.48 -5.53 13.21
CA ILE A 139 -7.73 -5.32 11.96
C ILE A 139 -8.25 -6.27 10.86
N LEU A 140 -8.44 -7.56 11.16
CA LEU A 140 -8.98 -8.54 10.20
C LEU A 140 -10.40 -8.17 9.74
N ASP A 141 -11.26 -7.74 10.66
CA ASP A 141 -12.62 -7.30 10.34
C ASP A 141 -12.59 -6.03 9.47
N ALA A 142 -11.66 -5.11 9.73
CA ALA A 142 -11.47 -3.93 8.89
C ALA A 142 -11.00 -4.29 7.50
N ARG A 143 -10.04 -5.22 7.39
CA ARG A 143 -9.58 -5.75 6.12
C ARG A 143 -10.74 -6.37 5.32
N ASP A 144 -11.56 -7.22 5.95
CA ASP A 144 -12.67 -7.89 5.27
C ASP A 144 -13.70 -6.86 4.76
N ARG A 145 -14.05 -5.84 5.59
CA ARG A 145 -14.90 -4.72 5.16
C ARG A 145 -14.30 -3.91 4.00
N CYS A 146 -12.99 -3.67 4.02
CA CYS A 146 -12.32 -2.90 2.95
C CYS A 146 -12.31 -3.68 1.63
N ASN A 147 -12.08 -4.99 1.68
CA ASN A 147 -12.16 -5.86 0.52
C ASN A 147 -13.58 -5.95 -0.05
N GLU A 148 -14.60 -6.09 0.80
CA GLU A 148 -16.00 -6.09 0.38
C GLU A 148 -16.42 -4.77 -0.29
N ALA A 149 -15.87 -3.64 0.15
CA ALA A 149 -16.13 -2.34 -0.45
C ALA A 149 -15.51 -2.18 -1.84
N GLY A 150 -14.43 -2.91 -2.15
CA GLY A 150 -13.82 -2.95 -3.48
C GLY A 150 -13.37 -1.59 -4.03
N ILE A 151 -12.97 -0.66 -3.16
CA ILE A 151 -12.53 0.69 -3.56
C ILE A 151 -11.02 0.64 -3.85
N ASP A 152 -10.64 0.98 -5.09
CA ASP A 152 -9.22 1.06 -5.48
C ASP A 152 -8.49 2.24 -4.81
N LEU A 153 -7.16 2.19 -4.80
CA LEU A 153 -6.30 3.16 -4.13
C LEU A 153 -6.56 4.61 -4.54
N LEU A 154 -6.74 4.88 -5.84
CA LEU A 154 -6.89 6.23 -6.37
C LEU A 154 -8.26 6.79 -6.03
N SER A 155 -9.31 5.96 -6.20
CA SER A 155 -10.67 6.30 -5.77
C SER A 155 -10.77 6.53 -4.27
N TRP A 156 -10.07 5.72 -3.47
CA TRP A 156 -10.04 5.86 -2.01
C TRP A 156 -9.36 7.17 -1.61
N ASP A 157 -8.17 7.46 -2.12
CA ASP A 157 -7.42 8.69 -1.83
C ASP A 157 -8.21 9.96 -2.20
N GLU A 158 -8.91 9.96 -3.34
CA GLU A 158 -9.66 11.14 -3.80
C GLU A 158 -10.98 11.38 -3.05
N LYS A 159 -11.69 10.32 -2.64
CA LYS A 159 -13.11 10.42 -2.27
C LYS A 159 -13.42 9.99 -0.85
N VAL A 160 -12.53 9.23 -0.21
CA VAL A 160 -12.85 8.52 1.04
C VAL A 160 -11.80 8.77 2.12
N ARG A 161 -10.51 8.76 1.75
CA ARG A 161 -9.38 8.88 2.67
C ARG A 161 -9.49 10.19 3.46
N LYS A 162 -9.29 10.08 4.76
CA LYS A 162 -9.31 11.21 5.69
C LYS A 162 -7.91 11.43 6.22
N GLU A 163 -7.60 12.67 6.58
CA GLU A 163 -6.35 12.95 7.29
C GLU A 163 -6.27 12.12 8.58
N PRO A 164 -5.08 11.58 8.92
CA PRO A 164 -4.91 10.79 10.13
C PRO A 164 -5.25 11.62 11.37
N SER A 165 -6.27 11.20 12.12
CA SER A 165 -6.63 11.82 13.40
C SER A 165 -5.72 11.30 14.51
N LEU A 166 -4.43 11.64 14.45
CA LEU A 166 -3.48 11.34 15.52
C LEU A 166 -3.40 12.51 16.51
N PRO A 167 -3.39 12.26 17.84
CA PRO A 167 -3.19 13.33 18.81
C PRO A 167 -1.83 14.02 18.57
N VAL A 168 -1.82 15.36 18.64
CA VAL A 168 -0.57 16.12 18.63
C VAL A 168 0.17 15.82 19.93
N ALA A 169 1.45 15.46 19.80
CA ALA A 169 2.33 15.17 20.94
C ALA A 169 2.50 16.38 21.86
#